data_AF-A0A9Q3F1T7-F1
#
_entry.id   AF-A0A9Q3F1T7-F1
#
_cell.length_a   1.000
_cell.length_b   1.000
_cell.length_c   1.000
_cell.angle_alpha   90.00
_cell.angle_beta   90.00
_cell.angle_gamma   90.00
#
_symmetry.space_group_name_H-M   'P 1'
#
loop_
_entity.id
_entity.type
_entity.pdbx_description
1 polymer ?
#
loop_
_entity_poly.entity_id
_entity_poly.type
_entity_poly.pdbx_seq_one_letter_code
_entity_poly.pdbx_strand_id
1 'polypeptide(L)'
;MEFIRGIDIIKEDFELPDRLVRARFNTLFTRSAHRWYIKIRQAHGHQSWTWWKTQIINKWGNDSLRFKVETDFESSKFNSHKDKALPWFFQQKDRLTAVYPDMS
;
A
#
# COMPACT_ATOMS: atom_id res chain seq x y z
N MET A 1 -1.51 -4.82 -0.93
CA MET A 1 -0.49 -5.80 -1.37
C MET A 1 -1.11 -7.05 -2.00
N GLU A 2 -2.17 -7.64 -1.42
CA GLU A 2 -2.86 -8.82 -2.00
C GLU A 2 -3.26 -8.66 -3.48
N PHE A 3 -3.70 -7.45 -3.89
CA PHE A 3 -3.99 -7.15 -5.30
C PHE A 3 -2.79 -7.38 -6.23
N ILE A 4 -1.60 -6.90 -5.83
CA ILE A 4 -0.36 -7.08 -6.60
C ILE A 4 0.02 -8.56 -6.63
N ARG A 5 -0.06 -9.24 -5.48
CA ARG A 5 0.26 -10.67 -5.37
C ARG A 5 -0.65 -11.53 -6.26
N GLY A 6 -1.96 -11.23 -6.27
CA GLY A 6 -2.91 -11.94 -7.13
C GLY A 6 -2.59 -11.79 -8.61
N ILE A 7 -2.15 -10.60 -9.05
CA ILE A 7 -1.71 -10.39 -10.43
C ILE A 7 -0.38 -11.10 -10.70
N ASP A 8 0.57 -11.10 -9.76
CA ASP A 8 1.84 -11.82 -9.90
C ASP A 8 1.58 -13.34 -10.10
N ILE A 9 0.70 -13.96 -9.31
CA ILE A 9 0.31 -15.37 -9.45
C ILE A 9 -0.30 -15.64 -10.83
N ILE A 10 -1.28 -14.84 -11.26
CA ILE A 10 -1.91 -15.02 -12.59
C ILE A 10 -0.89 -14.83 -13.71
N LYS A 11 0.05 -13.90 -13.55
CA LYS A 11 1.10 -13.66 -14.54
C LYS A 11 2.04 -14.86 -14.64
N GLU A 12 2.37 -15.49 -13.51
CA GLU A 12 3.21 -16.69 -13.43
C GLU A 12 2.49 -17.91 -14.02
N ASP A 13 1.28 -18.21 -13.56
CA ASP A 13 0.50 -19.38 -13.98
C ASP A 13 0.20 -19.41 -15.49
N PHE A 14 0.01 -18.24 -16.10
CA PHE A 14 -0.37 -18.09 -17.51
C PHE A 14 0.72 -17.45 -18.38
N GLU A 15 1.93 -17.29 -17.86
CA GLU A 15 3.08 -16.65 -18.55
C GLU A 15 2.72 -15.32 -19.24
N LEU A 16 1.87 -14.51 -18.60
CA LEU A 16 1.26 -13.36 -19.28
C LEU A 16 2.30 -12.27 -19.55
N PRO A 17 2.42 -11.76 -20.78
CA PRO A 17 3.23 -10.58 -21.04
C PRO A 17 2.60 -9.34 -20.41
N ASP A 18 3.42 -8.37 -20.02
CA ASP A 18 3.00 -7.13 -19.33
C ASP A 18 1.90 -6.36 -20.08
N ARG A 19 1.88 -6.47 -21.42
CA ARG A 19 0.83 -5.87 -22.26
C ARG A 19 -0.56 -6.38 -21.90
N LEU A 20 -0.71 -7.67 -21.59
CA LEU A 20 -2.00 -8.27 -21.26
C LEU A 20 -2.44 -7.91 -19.84
N VAL A 21 -1.51 -7.90 -18.88
CA VAL A 21 -1.77 -7.40 -17.51
C VAL A 21 -2.31 -5.97 -17.57
N ARG A 22 -1.68 -5.10 -18.36
CA ARG A 22 -2.13 -3.71 -18.54
C ARG A 22 -3.47 -3.58 -19.24
N ALA A 23 -3.76 -4.44 -20.22
CA ALA A 23 -5.06 -4.44 -20.88
C ALA A 23 -6.20 -4.73 -19.89
N ARG A 24 -5.92 -5.54 -18.86
CA ARG A 24 -6.88 -5.87 -17.80
C ARG A 24 -7.02 -4.78 -16.72
N PHE A 25 -6.11 -3.81 -16.61
CA PHE A 25 -6.25 -2.74 -15.60
C PHE A 25 -7.54 -1.93 -15.73
N ASN A 26 -8.03 -1.77 -16.96
CA ASN A 26 -9.30 -1.10 -17.21
C ASN A 26 -10.50 -1.81 -16.55
N THR A 27 -10.41 -3.13 -16.37
CA THR A 27 -11.47 -3.93 -15.71
C THR A 27 -11.16 -4.23 -14.25
N LEU A 28 -9.87 -4.26 -13.86
CA LEU A 28 -9.44 -4.55 -12.49
C LEU A 28 -9.57 -3.33 -11.56
N PHE A 29 -9.31 -2.12 -12.05
CA PHE A 29 -9.52 -0.91 -11.27
C PHE A 29 -10.95 -0.41 -11.41
N THR A 30 -11.56 -0.01 -10.29
CA THR A 30 -12.93 0.53 -10.27
C THR A 30 -12.97 1.93 -9.65
N ARG A 31 -13.99 2.71 -10.01
CA ARG A 31 -14.30 4.04 -9.44
C ARG A 31 -13.08 4.98 -9.38
N SER A 32 -12.61 5.33 -8.18
CA SER A 32 -11.48 6.24 -7.96
C SER A 32 -10.15 5.67 -8.47
N ALA A 33 -9.92 4.36 -8.29
CA ALA A 33 -8.73 3.70 -8.79
C ALA A 33 -8.69 3.67 -10.31
N HIS A 34 -9.86 3.51 -10.96
CA HIS A 34 -9.96 3.57 -12.42
C HIS A 34 -9.58 4.96 -12.95
N ARG A 35 -10.15 6.02 -12.37
CA ARG A 35 -9.81 7.42 -12.74
C ARG A 35 -8.33 7.73 -12.56
N TRP A 36 -7.74 7.27 -11.45
CA TRP A 36 -6.29 7.39 -11.23
C TRP A 36 -5.49 6.65 -12.29
N TYR A 37 -5.85 5.41 -12.60
CA TYR A 37 -5.18 4.60 -13.61
C TYR A 37 -5.18 5.29 -14.98
N ILE A 38 -6.34 5.78 -15.44
CA ILE A 38 -6.44 6.49 -16.74
C ILE A 38 -5.52 7.69 -16.78
N LYS A 39 -5.50 8.52 -15.72
CA LYS A 39 -4.63 9.70 -15.63
C LYS A 39 -3.14 9.32 -15.74
N ILE A 40 -2.69 8.34 -14.95
CA ILE A 40 -1.30 7.88 -14.95
C ILE A 40 -0.93 7.24 -16.29
N ARG A 41 -1.85 6.47 -16.89
CA ARG A 41 -1.66 5.83 -18.19
C ARG A 41 -1.51 6.85 -19.32
N GLN A 42 -2.30 7.92 -19.30
CA GLN A 42 -2.20 9.02 -20.26
C GLN A 42 -0.88 9.77 -20.13
N ALA A 43 -0.40 10.00 -18.90
CA ALA A 43 0.84 10.74 -18.66
C ALA A 43 2.11 9.95 -18.99
N HIS A 44 2.13 8.63 -18.75
CA HIS A 44 3.35 7.82 -18.84
C HIS A 44 3.32 6.73 -19.92
N GLY A 45 2.20 6.55 -20.63
CA GLY A 45 2.08 5.59 -21.72
C GLY A 45 2.19 4.12 -21.29
N HIS A 46 2.82 3.30 -22.15
CA HIS A 46 2.95 1.86 -21.95
C HIS A 46 4.14 1.50 -21.05
N GLN A 47 3.90 1.39 -19.73
CA GLN A 47 4.93 1.02 -18.75
C GLN A 47 4.92 -0.45 -18.36
N SER A 48 6.03 -0.99 -17.83
CA SER A 48 6.14 -2.39 -17.38
C SER A 48 5.28 -2.68 -16.15
N TRP A 49 5.01 -3.96 -15.87
CA TRP A 49 4.28 -4.37 -14.66
C TRP A 49 5.03 -3.95 -13.40
N THR A 50 6.36 -4.11 -13.36
CA THR A 50 7.21 -3.67 -12.25
C THR A 50 7.02 -2.18 -11.95
N TRP A 51 6.97 -1.33 -12.97
CA TRP A 51 6.71 0.10 -12.78
C TRP A 51 5.33 0.36 -12.18
N TRP A 52 4.30 -0.34 -12.66
CA TRP A 52 2.95 -0.23 -12.12
C TRP A 52 2.85 -0.70 -10.66
N LYS A 53 3.57 -1.76 -10.26
CA LYS A 53 3.67 -2.16 -8.86
C LYS A 53 4.16 -1.01 -7.99
N THR A 54 5.23 -0.34 -8.40
CA THR A 54 5.75 0.85 -7.69
C THR A 54 4.71 1.96 -7.59
N GLN A 55 3.99 2.29 -8.67
CA GLN A 55 2.96 3.33 -8.61
C GLN A 55 1.78 2.96 -7.71
N ILE A 56 1.34 1.69 -7.74
CA ILE A 56 0.25 1.19 -6.88
C ILE A 56 0.69 1.23 -5.41
N ILE A 57 1.92 0.83 -5.11
CA ILE A 57 2.49 0.90 -3.75
C ILE A 57 2.64 2.35 -3.31
N ASN A 58 3.12 3.25 -4.16
CA ASN A 58 3.23 4.66 -3.80
C ASN A 58 1.86 5.29 -3.55
N LYS A 59 0.84 4.90 -4.32
CA LYS A 59 -0.50 5.47 -4.21
C LYS A 59 -1.30 4.93 -3.03
N TRP A 60 -1.21 3.63 -2.74
CA TRP A 60 -2.05 2.94 -1.74
C TRP A 60 -1.29 2.09 -0.72
N GLY A 61 -0.01 1.83 -0.97
CA GLY A 61 0.87 1.15 -0.01
C GLY A 61 1.08 1.99 1.26
N ASN A 62 1.17 3.32 1.12
CA ASN A 62 1.22 4.22 2.28
C ASN A 62 -0.08 4.21 3.07
N ASP A 63 -1.25 4.26 2.41
CA ASP A 63 -2.54 4.28 3.12
C ASP A 63 -2.80 2.97 3.88
N SER A 64 -2.44 1.82 3.32
CA SER A 64 -2.60 0.53 4.00
C SER A 64 -1.60 0.34 5.15
N LEU A 65 -0.36 0.81 5.00
CA LEU A 65 0.63 0.79 6.07
C LEU A 65 0.21 1.75 7.19
N ARG A 66 -0.22 2.95 6.81
CA ARG A 66 -0.75 3.97 7.71
C ARG A 66 -1.93 3.44 8.51
N PHE A 67 -2.95 2.90 7.85
CA PHE A 67 -4.12 2.33 8.52
C PHE A 67 -3.73 1.23 9.53
N LYS A 68 -2.78 0.36 9.17
CA LYS A 68 -2.28 -0.67 10.07
C LYS A 68 -1.57 -0.08 11.29
N VAL A 69 -0.68 0.88 11.08
CA VAL A 69 0.07 1.53 12.17
C VAL A 69 -0.85 2.35 13.08
N GLU A 70 -1.84 3.05 12.52
CA GLU A 70 -2.90 3.74 13.26
C GLU A 70 -3.72 2.75 14.11
N THR A 71 -4.12 1.61 13.53
CA THR A 71 -4.86 0.56 14.26
C THR A 71 -4.02 -0.05 15.38
N ASP A 72 -2.74 -0.35 15.12
CA ASP A 72 -1.81 -0.90 16.12
C ASP A 72 -1.57 0.12 17.25
N PHE A 73 -1.53 1.41 16.94
CA PHE A 73 -1.45 2.49 17.93
C PHE A 73 -2.72 2.59 18.78
N GLU A 74 -3.90 2.62 18.15
CA GLU A 74 -5.18 2.76 18.84
C GLU A 74 -5.49 1.60 19.78
N SER A 75 -5.20 0.38 19.33
CA SER A 75 -5.44 -0.87 20.07
C SER A 75 -4.43 -1.15 21.18
N SER A 76 -3.22 -0.59 21.08
CA SER A 76 -2.20 -0.72 22.11
C SER A 76 -2.47 0.27 23.24
N LYS A 77 -3.27 -0.14 24.24
CA LYS A 77 -3.48 0.60 25.48
C LYS A 77 -2.41 0.23 26.51
N PHE A 78 -1.86 1.23 27.19
CA PHE A 78 -0.89 1.01 28.25
C PHE A 78 -1.53 0.24 29.42
N ASN A 79 -0.88 -0.82 29.86
CA ASN A 79 -1.26 -1.60 31.02
C ASN A 79 -0.19 -1.52 32.11
N SER A 80 -0.49 -0.85 33.23
CA SER A 80 0.45 -0.65 34.33
C SER A 80 0.98 -1.92 35.00
N HIS A 81 0.30 -3.06 34.83
CA HIS A 81 0.69 -4.34 35.41
C HIS A 81 1.55 -5.19 34.47
N LYS A 82 1.57 -4.87 33.17
CA LYS A 82 2.24 -5.66 32.13
C LYS A 82 3.34 -4.87 31.40
N ASP A 83 3.11 -3.58 31.17
CA ASP A 83 3.94 -2.76 30.32
C ASP A 83 4.90 -1.89 31.13
N LYS A 84 6.14 -1.76 30.64
CA LYS A 84 7.08 -0.76 31.13
C LYS A 84 6.81 0.55 30.39
N ALA A 85 6.59 1.63 31.13
CA ALA A 85 6.19 2.93 30.59
C ALA A 85 7.12 3.45 29.50
N LEU A 86 8.44 3.38 29.71
CA LEU A 86 9.42 3.95 28.79
C LEU A 86 9.50 3.18 27.44
N PRO A 87 9.65 1.85 27.40
CA PRO A 87 9.58 1.09 26.14
C PRO A 87 8.24 1.24 25.40
N TRP A 88 7.12 1.21 26.14
CA TRP A 88 5.81 1.37 25.55
C TRP A 88 5.65 2.76 24.89
N PHE A 89 6.11 3.81 25.57
CA PHE A 89 6.07 5.17 25.04
C PHE A 89 6.90 5.31 23.76
N PHE A 90 8.14 4.82 23.73
CA PHE A 90 8.97 4.87 22.52
C PHE A 90 8.33 4.11 21.36
N GLN A 91 7.74 2.95 21.62
CA GLN A 91 7.04 2.18 20.60
C GLN A 91 5.82 2.95 20.03
N GLN A 92 5.05 3.65 20.86
CA GLN A 92 3.96 4.50 20.37
C GLN A 92 4.48 5.71 19.60
N LYS A 93 5.58 6.33 20.05
CA LYS A 93 6.23 7.44 19.35
C LYS A 93 6.69 7.01 17.95
N ASP A 94 7.37 5.86 17.83
CA ASP A 94 7.86 5.35 16.55
C ASP A 94 6.71 5.12 15.55
N ARG A 95 5.58 4.59 16.02
CA ARG A 95 4.36 4.40 15.21
C ARG A 95 3.83 5.74 14.69
N LEU A 96 3.75 6.75 15.55
CA LEU A 96 3.31 8.09 15.15
C LEU A 96 4.28 8.75 14.18
N THR A 97 5.59 8.69 14.43
CA THR A 97 6.61 9.24 13.52
C THR A 97 6.59 8.56 12.15
N ALA A 98 6.29 7.25 12.09
CA ALA A 98 6.18 6.52 10.82
C ALA A 98 4.99 6.95 9.94
N VAL A 99 3.90 7.45 10.54
CA VAL A 99 2.68 7.87 9.83
C VAL A 99 2.61 9.39 9.65
N TYR A 100 3.15 10.13 10.62
CA TYR A 100 3.10 11.58 10.72
C TYR A 100 4.51 12.12 10.99
N PRO A 101 5.44 12.04 10.01
CA PRO A 101 6.82 12.49 10.20
C PRO A 101 6.91 14.00 10.50
N ASP A 102 5.92 14.79 10.07
CA ASP A 102 5.87 16.24 10.25
C ASP A 102 5.25 16.70 11.59
N MET A 103 4.85 15.76 12.47
CA MET A 103 4.28 16.07 13.80
C MET A 103 5.32 16.11 14.93
N SER A 104 6.62 15.95 14.62
CA SER A 104 7.71 15.96 15.61
C SER A 104 8.29 17.35 15.85
#